data_AF-A0A834MEW4-F1
#
_entry.id   AF-A0A834MEW4-F1
#
_cell.length_a   1.000
_cell.length_b   1.000
_cell.length_c   1.000
_cell.angle_alpha   90.00
_cell.angle_beta   90.00
_cell.angle_gamma   90.00
#
_symmetry.space_group_name_H-M   'P 1'
#
loop_
_entity.id
_entity.type
_entity.pdbx_description
1 polymer ?
#
loop_
_entity_poly.entity_id
_entity_poly.type
_entity_poly.pdbx_seq_one_letter_code
_entity_poly.pdbx_strand_id
1 'polypeptide(L)'
;MSSAIISLLFVLFCSTLFVQGDELSCYSCESNDAEHCPRVTTDVSIYDTQKCTGSLEHVCAKFSIDLLNGESITYRSCEPKYIGGTSDTAEFCQYHTGLFQPLIDNYLISTFECSTCSSFLCNT
;
A
#
# COMPACT_ATOMS: atom_id res chain seq x y z
N MET A 1 48.18 20.79 -14.31
CA MET A 1 47.45 19.50 -14.23
C MET A 1 46.22 19.58 -13.29
N SER A 2 45.47 20.69 -13.29
CA SER A 2 44.37 20.91 -12.31
C SER A 2 42.97 20.97 -12.90
N SER A 3 42.82 21.13 -14.23
CA SER A 3 41.50 21.41 -14.83
C SER A 3 40.72 20.13 -15.17
N ALA A 4 41.41 19.03 -15.51
CA ALA A 4 40.77 17.76 -15.88
C ALA A 4 40.17 17.00 -14.67
N ILE A 5 40.76 17.14 -13.48
CA ILE A 5 40.30 16.46 -12.27
C ILE A 5 39.00 17.08 -11.75
N ILE A 6 38.86 18.41 -11.88
CA ILE A 6 37.66 19.15 -11.45
C ILE A 6 36.45 18.83 -12.35
N SER A 7 36.66 18.70 -13.67
CA SER A 7 35.60 18.28 -14.58
C SER A 7 35.15 16.83 -14.37
N LEU A 8 36.06 15.92 -14.00
CA LEU A 8 35.70 14.53 -13.71
C LEU A 8 34.88 14.40 -12.40
N LEU A 9 35.22 15.20 -11.38
CA LEU A 9 34.47 15.27 -10.12
C LEU A 9 33.06 15.84 -10.32
N PHE A 10 32.88 16.82 -11.21
CA PHE A 10 31.56 17.40 -11.50
C PHE A 10 30.63 16.41 -12.24
N VAL A 11 31.16 15.58 -13.13
CA VAL A 11 30.39 14.54 -13.84
C VAL A 11 30.01 13.37 -12.91
N LEU A 12 30.90 12.99 -11.98
CA LEU A 12 30.62 12.01 -10.93
C LEU A 12 29.58 12.51 -9.91
N PHE A 13 29.60 13.79 -9.55
CA PHE A 13 28.60 14.37 -8.64
C PHE A 13 27.21 14.55 -9.28
N CYS A 14 27.16 14.74 -10.61
CA CYS A 14 25.90 14.91 -11.34
C CYS A 14 25.18 13.57 -11.59
N SER A 15 25.91 12.45 -11.60
CA SER A 15 25.35 11.11 -11.84
C SER A 15 24.85 10.40 -10.56
N THR A 16 25.13 10.94 -9.37
CA THR A 16 24.63 10.38 -8.09
C THR A 16 23.35 11.05 -7.58
N LEU A 17 22.81 12.06 -8.27
CA LEU A 17 21.67 12.86 -7.80
C LEU A 17 20.32 12.55 -8.45
N PHE A 18 20.25 11.59 -9.38
CA PHE A 18 19.00 11.14 -9.99
C PHE A 18 18.94 9.62 -10.06
N VAL A 19 18.82 9.00 -8.88
CA VAL A 19 18.07 7.75 -8.78
C VAL A 19 16.78 8.13 -8.04
N GLN A 20 15.87 8.82 -8.73
CA GLN A 20 14.46 8.71 -8.36
C GLN A 20 14.08 7.29 -8.73
N GLY A 21 14.25 6.34 -7.81
CA GLY A 21 13.54 5.08 -7.93
C GLY A 21 12.06 5.42 -8.01
N ASP A 22 11.34 4.86 -8.98
CA ASP A 22 9.90 5.08 -9.11
C ASP A 22 9.24 4.75 -7.76
N GLU A 23 8.92 5.80 -6.98
CA GLU A 23 8.26 5.62 -5.70
C GLU A 23 6.86 5.08 -5.98
N LEU A 24 6.58 3.88 -5.47
CA LEU A 24 5.27 3.23 -5.60
C LEU A 24 4.18 4.23 -5.20
N SER A 25 3.13 4.33 -6.02
CA SER A 25 1.94 5.11 -5.67
C SER A 25 0.72 4.20 -5.75
N CYS A 26 -0.19 4.37 -4.80
CA CYS A 26 -1.37 3.52 -4.62
C CYS A 26 -2.64 4.39 -4.60
N TYR A 27 -3.78 3.77 -4.88
CA TYR A 27 -5.06 4.39 -4.54
C TYR A 27 -5.24 4.42 -3.03
N SER A 28 -5.84 5.51 -2.55
CA SER A 28 -6.11 5.76 -1.14
C SER A 28 -7.57 6.14 -0.95
N CYS A 29 -8.28 5.38 -0.12
CA CYS A 29 -9.62 5.75 0.34
C CYS A 29 -9.99 4.92 1.57
N GLU A 30 -10.90 5.45 2.38
CA GLU A 30 -11.55 4.73 3.47
C GLU A 30 -13.01 5.13 3.46
N SER A 31 -13.92 4.16 3.31
CA SER A 31 -15.34 4.44 3.46
C SER A 31 -16.15 3.19 3.77
N ASN A 32 -17.25 3.41 4.49
CA ASN A 32 -18.37 2.47 4.57
C ASN A 32 -19.39 2.68 3.45
N ASP A 33 -19.21 3.71 2.62
CA ASP A 33 -20.06 4.06 1.49
C ASP A 33 -19.45 3.57 0.17
N ALA A 34 -20.29 2.90 -0.62
CA ALA A 34 -19.93 2.34 -1.91
C ALA A 34 -19.62 3.43 -2.97
N GLU A 35 -20.04 4.68 -2.77
CA GLU A 35 -19.72 5.75 -3.71
C GLU A 35 -18.27 6.26 -3.55
N HIS A 36 -17.79 6.36 -2.31
CA HIS A 36 -16.51 7.02 -2.00
C HIS A 36 -15.32 6.05 -1.94
N CYS A 37 -15.55 4.79 -1.58
CA CYS A 37 -14.51 3.76 -1.61
C CYS A 37 -15.11 2.39 -1.96
N PRO A 38 -15.62 2.17 -3.19
CA PRO A 38 -16.20 0.90 -3.56
C PRO A 38 -15.18 -0.24 -3.49
N ARG A 39 -15.66 -1.40 -3.04
CA ARG A 39 -14.91 -2.67 -3.03
C ARG A 39 -14.46 -3.10 -4.44
N VAL A 40 -15.29 -2.84 -5.43
CA VAL A 40 -15.03 -3.09 -6.85
C VAL A 40 -15.57 -1.93 -7.66
N THR A 41 -14.72 -1.29 -8.45
CA THR A 41 -15.14 -0.32 -9.46
C THR A 41 -14.23 -0.41 -10.69
N THR A 42 -14.76 -0.02 -11.84
CA THR A 42 -13.96 0.27 -13.02
C THR A 42 -13.64 1.76 -13.16
N ASP A 43 -14.34 2.62 -12.42
CA ASP A 43 -14.09 4.05 -12.39
C ASP A 43 -13.08 4.37 -11.29
N VAL A 44 -11.80 4.39 -11.67
CA VAL A 44 -10.70 4.70 -10.76
C VAL A 44 -10.54 6.20 -10.49
N SER A 45 -11.31 7.06 -11.16
CA SER A 45 -11.20 8.51 -10.98
C SER A 45 -11.73 9.02 -9.64
N ILE A 46 -12.52 8.18 -8.96
CA ILE A 46 -13.07 8.44 -7.63
C ILE A 46 -12.05 8.28 -6.52
N TYR A 47 -10.90 7.65 -6.80
CA TYR A 47 -9.87 7.37 -5.80
C TYR A 47 -8.83 8.47 -5.76
N ASP A 48 -8.50 8.92 -4.55
CA ASP A 48 -7.30 9.69 -4.33
C ASP A 48 -6.06 8.82 -4.54
N THR A 49 -4.94 9.46 -4.86
CA THR A 49 -3.65 8.76 -5.02
C THR A 49 -2.70 9.17 -3.92
N GLN A 50 -2.01 8.20 -3.34
CA GLN A 50 -0.99 8.39 -2.31
C GLN A 50 0.36 7.85 -2.81
N LYS A 51 1.42 8.64 -2.64
CA LYS A 51 2.80 8.14 -2.80
C LYS A 51 3.23 7.37 -1.56
N CYS A 52 3.79 6.19 -1.76
CA CYS A 52 4.34 5.41 -0.66
C CYS A 52 5.67 6.01 -0.23
N THR A 53 5.76 6.41 1.03
CA THR A 53 6.96 7.04 1.61
C THR A 53 7.41 6.25 2.83
N GLY A 54 8.72 6.16 3.03
CA GLY A 54 9.31 5.40 4.12
C GLY A 54 10.56 4.65 3.70
N SER A 55 11.22 4.01 4.68
CA SER A 55 12.40 3.17 4.46
C SER A 55 12.08 1.69 4.30
N LEU A 56 10.82 1.29 4.52
CA LEU A 56 10.38 -0.10 4.40
C LEU A 56 9.93 -0.39 2.96
N GLU A 57 9.96 -1.66 2.57
CA GLU A 57 9.34 -2.07 1.31
C GLU A 57 7.81 -1.91 1.43
N HIS A 58 7.20 -1.21 0.47
CA HIS A 58 5.78 -0.93 0.44
C HIS A 58 5.03 -1.75 -0.61
N VAL A 59 3.74 -1.95 -0.37
CA VAL A 59 2.76 -2.51 -1.31
C VAL A 59 1.50 -1.67 -1.31
N CYS A 60 0.74 -1.71 -2.41
CA CYS A 60 -0.62 -1.17 -2.42
C CYS A 60 -1.55 -2.22 -1.84
N ALA A 61 -2.23 -1.88 -0.75
CA ALA A 61 -3.18 -2.76 -0.09
C ALA A 61 -4.62 -2.36 -0.42
N LYS A 62 -5.49 -3.36 -0.44
CA LYS A 62 -6.94 -3.21 -0.35
C LYS A 62 -7.46 -4.24 0.63
N PHE A 63 -8.26 -3.81 1.59
CA PHE A 63 -9.06 -4.74 2.38
C PHE A 63 -10.50 -4.27 2.54
N SER A 64 -11.39 -5.24 2.73
CA SER A 64 -12.81 -5.01 2.95
C SER A 64 -13.30 -5.84 4.13
N ILE A 65 -14.11 -5.23 4.99
CA ILE A 65 -14.74 -5.84 6.16
C ILE A 65 -16.25 -5.79 5.95
N ASP A 66 -16.90 -6.94 5.87
CA ASP A 66 -18.35 -7.00 5.83
C ASP A 66 -18.91 -7.14 7.25
N LEU A 67 -19.79 -6.23 7.61
CA LEU A 67 -20.49 -6.20 8.89
C LEU A 67 -21.76 -7.06 8.82
N LEU A 68 -22.24 -7.48 9.99
CA LEU A 68 -23.43 -8.34 10.09
C LEU A 68 -24.73 -7.66 9.67
N ASN A 69 -24.75 -6.32 9.67
CA ASN A 69 -25.89 -5.52 9.20
C ASN A 69 -25.94 -5.39 7.67
N GLY A 70 -24.99 -5.99 6.94
CA GLY A 70 -24.90 -5.92 5.49
C GLY A 70 -24.10 -4.73 4.96
N GLU A 71 -23.58 -3.87 5.83
CA GLU A 71 -22.65 -2.81 5.43
C GLU A 71 -21.25 -3.36 5.18
N SER A 72 -20.46 -2.68 4.35
CA SER A 72 -19.08 -3.06 4.04
C SER A 72 -18.18 -1.85 4.18
N ILE A 73 -17.06 -2.00 4.88
CA ILE A 73 -16.02 -0.98 4.99
C ILE A 73 -14.89 -1.40 4.08
N THR A 74 -14.49 -0.54 3.15
CA THR A 74 -13.35 -0.77 2.28
C THR A 74 -12.27 0.27 2.54
N TYR A 75 -11.03 -0.21 2.52
CA TYR A 75 -9.84 0.59 2.71
C TYR A 75 -8.81 0.30 1.62
N ARG A 76 -8.15 1.35 1.16
CA ARG A 76 -7.06 1.31 0.18
C ARG A 76 -5.96 2.25 0.65
N SER A 77 -4.70 1.82 0.57
CA SER A 77 -3.55 2.67 0.92
C SER A 77 -2.22 2.06 0.48
N CYS A 78 -1.14 2.82 0.73
CA CYS A 78 0.21 2.30 0.83
C CYS A 78 0.45 1.64 2.20
N GLU A 79 0.90 0.39 2.22
CA GLU A 79 1.19 -0.36 3.44
C GLU A 79 2.60 -0.99 3.39
N PRO A 80 3.25 -1.26 4.53
CA PRO A 80 4.46 -2.05 4.53
C PRO A 80 4.15 -3.47 4.06
N LYS A 81 5.01 -4.04 3.21
CA LYS A 81 4.84 -5.41 2.70
C LYS A 81 4.82 -6.45 3.81
N TYR A 82 5.62 -6.23 4.85
CA TYR A 82 5.77 -7.11 6.00
C TYR A 82 5.46 -6.38 7.29
N ILE A 83 4.74 -7.06 8.19
CA ILE A 83 4.42 -6.64 9.54
C ILE A 83 5.12 -7.58 10.52
N GLY A 84 5.87 -7.02 11.48
CA GLY A 84 6.57 -7.80 12.51
C GLY A 84 7.97 -7.29 12.84
N GLY A 85 8.54 -7.82 13.91
CA GLY A 85 9.92 -7.55 14.33
C GLY A 85 10.94 -8.46 13.63
N THR A 86 12.20 -8.40 14.05
CA THR A 86 13.35 -9.10 13.43
C THR A 86 13.31 -10.64 13.44
N SER A 87 12.29 -11.27 14.05
CA SER A 87 12.21 -12.73 14.21
C SER A 87 10.97 -13.37 13.57
N ASP A 88 9.83 -12.69 13.59
CA ASP A 88 8.58 -13.15 12.96
C ASP A 88 7.99 -12.01 12.12
N THR A 89 8.21 -12.07 10.81
CA THR A 89 7.62 -11.15 9.84
C THR A 89 6.52 -11.88 9.06
N ALA A 90 5.29 -11.37 9.12
CA ALA A 90 4.18 -11.83 8.29
C ALA A 90 3.93 -10.84 7.16
N GLU A 91 3.42 -11.29 6.02
CA GLU A 91 2.94 -10.36 4.99
C GLU A 91 1.72 -9.58 5.50
N PHE A 92 1.53 -8.35 5.01
CA PHE A 92 0.45 -7.45 5.46
C PHE A 92 -0.92 -8.13 5.57
N CYS A 93 -1.36 -8.81 4.50
CA CYS A 93 -2.68 -9.48 4.50
C CYS A 93 -2.72 -10.71 5.39
N GLN A 94 -1.62 -11.44 5.53
CA GLN A 94 -1.55 -12.60 6.44
C GLN A 94 -1.73 -12.15 7.88
N TYR A 95 -1.03 -11.08 8.27
CA TYR A 95 -1.15 -10.48 9.60
C TYR A 95 -2.59 -10.04 9.89
N HIS A 96 -3.21 -9.26 9.00
CA HIS A 96 -4.57 -8.77 9.21
C HIS A 96 -5.60 -9.89 9.17
N THR A 97 -5.44 -10.90 8.32
CA THR A 97 -6.33 -12.08 8.33
C THR A 97 -6.29 -12.77 9.69
N GLY A 98 -5.11 -12.95 10.28
CA GLY A 98 -4.99 -13.49 11.63
C GLY A 98 -5.65 -12.63 12.71
N LEU A 99 -5.60 -11.29 12.57
CA LEU A 99 -6.26 -10.34 13.47
C LEU A 99 -7.80 -10.43 13.40
N PHE A 100 -8.34 -10.56 12.19
CA PHE A 100 -9.79 -10.56 11.96
C PHE A 100 -10.44 -11.94 12.07
N GLN A 101 -9.70 -13.04 11.96
CA GLN A 101 -10.24 -14.40 12.04
C GLN A 101 -11.03 -14.65 13.33
N PRO A 102 -10.57 -14.27 14.54
CA PRO A 102 -11.36 -14.44 15.75
C PRO A 102 -12.67 -13.64 15.73
N LEU A 103 -12.71 -12.49 15.05
CA LEU A 103 -13.93 -11.68 14.93
C LEU A 103 -14.95 -12.35 14.00
N ILE A 104 -14.48 -13.04 12.96
CA ILE A 104 -15.32 -13.88 12.10
C ILE A 104 -15.83 -15.09 12.88
N ASP A 105 -14.94 -15.81 13.59
CA ASP A 105 -15.29 -17.02 14.33
C ASP A 105 -16.30 -16.76 15.48
N ASN A 106 -16.26 -15.55 16.04
CA ASN A 106 -17.20 -15.09 17.08
C ASN A 106 -18.43 -14.35 16.52
N TYR A 107 -18.63 -14.36 15.20
CA TYR A 107 -19.76 -13.70 14.53
C TYR A 107 -19.90 -12.22 14.92
N LEU A 108 -18.79 -11.49 14.99
CA LEU A 108 -18.76 -10.04 15.19
C LEU A 108 -18.69 -9.28 13.86
N ILE A 109 -18.09 -9.92 12.86
CA ILE A 109 -18.11 -9.49 11.45
C ILE A 109 -18.44 -10.70 10.57
N SER A 110 -18.93 -10.46 9.37
CA SER A 110 -19.27 -11.51 8.41
C SER A 110 -18.01 -12.05 7.72
N THR A 111 -17.24 -11.15 7.11
CA THR A 111 -16.11 -11.52 6.25
C THR A 111 -15.02 -10.45 6.27
N PHE A 112 -13.78 -10.89 6.04
CA PHE A 112 -12.63 -10.04 5.81
C PHE A 112 -11.93 -10.49 4.54
N GLU A 113 -11.70 -9.56 3.61
CA GLU A 113 -10.92 -9.80 2.40
C GLU A 113 -9.74 -8.85 2.36
N CYS A 114 -8.58 -9.35 1.97
CA CYS A 114 -7.38 -8.54 1.81
C CYS A 114 -6.62 -8.95 0.56
N SER A 115 -6.10 -7.95 -0.16
CA SER A 115 -5.26 -8.12 -1.33
C SER A 115 -4.14 -7.08 -1.33
N THR A 116 -2.99 -7.46 -1.88
CA THR A 116 -1.85 -6.56 -2.08
C THR A 116 -1.31 -6.69 -3.50
N CYS A 117 -0.66 -5.63 -3.98
CA CYS A 117 0.04 -5.61 -5.25
C CYS A 117 1.19 -4.58 -5.21
N SER A 118 2.19 -4.74 -6.09
CA SER A 118 3.44 -3.96 -6.06
C SER A 118 3.64 -3.08 -7.30
N SER A 119 2.59 -2.88 -8.10
CA SER A 119 2.62 -2.05 -9.31
C SER A 119 1.97 -0.69 -9.04
N PHE A 120 2.28 0.31 -9.87
CA PHE A 120 1.67 1.64 -9.76
C PHE A 120 0.13 1.57 -9.87
N LEU A 121 -0.57 2.16 -8.89
CA LEU A 121 -2.03 2.27 -8.85
C LEU A 121 -2.77 0.94 -9.13
N CYS A 122 -2.36 -0.13 -8.46
CA CYS A 122 -2.85 -1.49 -8.75
C CYS A 122 -3.95 -1.99 -7.81
N ASN A 123 -4.17 -1.33 -6.67
CA ASN A 123 -5.17 -1.71 -5.70
C ASN A 123 -6.54 -1.14 -6.11
N THR A 124 -7.17 -1.74 -7.12
CA THR A 124 -8.54 -1.44 -7.60
C THR A 124 -9.60 -2.40 -7.07
#